data_AF-A0A939SX21-F1
#
_entry.id   AF-A0A939SX21-F1
#
_cell.length_a   1.000
_cell.length_b   1.000
_cell.length_c   1.000
_cell.angle_alpha   90.00
_cell.angle_beta   90.00
_cell.angle_gamma   90.00
#
_symmetry.space_group_name_H-M   'P 1'
#
loop_
_entity.id
_entity.type
_entity.pdbx_description
1 polymer ?
#
loop_
_entity_poly.entity_id
_entity_poly.type
_entity_poly.pdbx_seq_one_letter_code
_entity_poly.pdbx_strand_id
1 'polypeptide(L)'
;MATTVERKEYPISMRLPEADVAMIDRAATLRGRSRTDFVRDAAVRAAEEIVMEQRLIRMSPEGFADFMDVLSRPAAPVPEMVKLAKRPAAWEPGYVAKR
;
A
#
# COMPACT_ATOMS: atom_id res chain seq x y z
N MET A 1 4.90 -24.82 -9.97
CA MET A 1 4.65 -24.05 -11.21
C MET A 1 4.02 -22.74 -10.80
N ALA A 2 4.73 -21.62 -10.98
CA ALA A 2 4.23 -20.31 -10.59
C ALA A 2 3.06 -19.94 -11.51
N THR A 3 1.89 -19.68 -10.93
CA THR A 3 0.74 -19.12 -11.65
C THR A 3 1.13 -17.75 -12.16
N THR A 4 1.30 -17.63 -13.48
CA THR A 4 1.39 -16.33 -14.15
C THR A 4 0.06 -15.63 -13.94
N VAL A 5 0.05 -14.61 -13.08
CA VAL A 5 -1.08 -13.69 -12.96
C VAL A 5 -1.25 -13.04 -14.33
N GLU A 6 -2.34 -13.35 -15.04
CA GLU A 6 -2.69 -12.64 -16.28
C GLU A 6 -2.78 -11.15 -15.96
N ARG A 7 -1.87 -10.35 -16.54
CA ARG A 7 -1.98 -8.89 -16.51
C ARG A 7 -3.11 -8.49 -17.45
N LYS A 8 -4.31 -8.36 -16.90
CA LYS A 8 -5.45 -7.83 -17.63
C LYS A 8 -5.28 -6.32 -17.78
N GLU A 9 -5.10 -5.85 -19.00
CA GLU A 9 -5.03 -4.43 -19.33
C GLU A 9 -6.45 -3.85 -19.47
N TYR A 10 -6.68 -2.66 -18.91
CA TYR A 10 -7.96 -1.96 -18.96
C TYR A 10 -7.78 -0.60 -19.66
N PRO A 11 -8.55 -0.31 -20.72
CA PRO A 11 -8.44 0.97 -21.40
C PRO A 11 -9.03 2.10 -20.54
N ILE A 12 -8.38 3.26 -20.53
CA ILE A 12 -8.85 4.48 -19.87
C ILE A 12 -9.09 5.54 -20.92
N SER A 13 -10.35 5.95 -21.09
CA SER A 13 -10.76 7.02 -22.00
C SER A 13 -11.01 8.30 -21.22
N MET A 14 -10.33 9.39 -21.56
CA MET A 14 -10.50 10.70 -20.93
C MET A 14 -10.50 11.83 -21.96
N ARG A 15 -11.15 12.94 -21.62
CA ARG A 15 -11.11 14.19 -22.41
C ARG A 15 -10.30 15.22 -21.65
N LEU A 16 -9.40 15.89 -22.37
CA LEU A 16 -8.52 16.93 -21.82
C LEU A 16 -8.66 18.19 -22.68
N PRO A 17 -8.56 19.39 -22.08
CA PRO A 17 -8.39 20.63 -22.81
C PRO A 17 -7.17 20.58 -23.75
N GLU A 18 -7.25 21.28 -24.88
CA GLU A 18 -6.16 21.31 -25.87
C GLU A 18 -4.83 21.80 -25.26
N ALA A 19 -4.88 22.81 -24.40
CA ALA A 19 -3.70 23.34 -23.72
C ALA A 19 -3.00 22.29 -22.85
N ASP A 20 -3.77 21.44 -22.16
CA ASP A 20 -3.23 20.38 -21.31
C ASP A 20 -2.58 19.28 -22.16
N VAL A 21 -3.24 18.90 -23.27
CA VAL A 21 -2.68 17.92 -24.23
C VAL A 21 -1.37 18.43 -24.81
N ALA A 22 -1.30 19.70 -25.22
CA ALA A 22 -0.08 20.31 -25.75
C ALA A 22 1.07 20.32 -24.72
N MET A 23 0.75 20.59 -23.45
CA MET A 23 1.74 20.55 -22.38
C MET A 23 2.24 19.12 -22.12
N ILE A 24 1.34 18.14 -22.09
CA ILE A 24 1.67 16.72 -21.92
C ILE A 24 2.58 16.25 -23.07
N ASP A 25 2.26 16.60 -24.30
CA ASP A 25 3.07 16.23 -25.47
C ASP A 25 4.48 16.79 -25.42
N ARG A 26 4.61 18.06 -25.02
CA ARG A 26 5.90 18.69 -24.81
C ARG A 26 6.70 17.94 -23.73
N ALA A 27 6.08 17.62 -22.60
CA ALA A 27 6.73 16.90 -21.51
C ALA A 27 7.13 15.46 -21.90
N ALA A 28 6.27 14.75 -22.61
CA ALA A 28 6.54 13.41 -23.13
C ALA A 28 7.71 13.43 -24.14
N THR A 29 7.73 14.43 -25.03
CA THR A 29 8.82 14.64 -26.00
C THR A 29 10.15 14.90 -25.30
N LEU A 30 10.18 15.78 -24.28
CA LEU A 30 11.39 16.06 -23.49
C LEU A 30 11.91 14.81 -22.74
N ARG A 31 11.02 13.88 -22.40
CA ARG A 31 11.36 12.59 -21.77
C ARG A 31 11.65 11.47 -22.77
N GLY A 32 11.49 11.70 -24.08
CA GLY A 32 11.66 10.68 -25.12
C GLY A 32 10.67 9.52 -24.99
N ARG A 33 9.45 9.77 -24.50
CA ARG A 33 8.41 8.75 -24.29
C ARG A 33 7.15 9.08 -25.09
N SER A 34 6.32 8.06 -25.34
CA SER A 34 4.99 8.27 -25.93
C SER A 34 4.08 9.04 -24.95
N ARG A 35 3.08 9.75 -25.49
CA ARG A 35 2.04 10.42 -24.67
C ARG A 35 1.39 9.44 -23.70
N THR A 36 1.00 8.27 -24.19
CA THR A 36 0.32 7.24 -23.40
C THR A 36 1.21 6.74 -22.25
N ASP A 37 2.49 6.45 -22.52
CA ASP A 37 3.42 6.00 -21.49
C ASP A 37 3.67 7.09 -20.45
N PHE A 38 3.82 8.34 -20.89
CA PHE A 38 4.02 9.47 -19.99
C PHE A 38 2.82 9.68 -19.05
N VAL A 39 1.60 9.69 -19.60
CA VAL A 39 0.38 9.86 -18.80
C VAL A 39 0.18 8.68 -17.84
N ARG A 40 0.41 7.44 -18.30
CA ARG A 40 0.32 6.24 -17.46
C ARG A 40 1.30 6.32 -16.28
N ASP A 41 2.57 6.60 -16.55
CA ASP A 41 3.62 6.68 -15.54
C ASP A 41 3.34 7.78 -14.51
N ALA A 42 2.94 8.96 -15.00
CA ALA A 42 2.57 10.08 -14.13
C ALA A 42 1.36 9.76 -13.24
N ALA A 43 0.31 9.14 -13.80
CA ALA A 43 -0.89 8.78 -13.06
C ALA A 43 -0.61 7.73 -11.98
N VAL A 44 0.16 6.68 -12.31
CA VAL A 44 0.54 5.63 -11.34
C VAL A 44 1.37 6.23 -10.22
N ARG A 45 2.38 7.04 -10.55
CA ARG A 45 3.23 7.68 -9.54
C ARG A 45 2.43 8.57 -8.59
N ALA A 46 1.53 9.41 -9.13
CA ALA A 46 0.68 10.26 -8.30
C ALA A 46 -0.24 9.44 -7.38
N ALA A 47 -0.78 8.32 -7.87
CA ALA A 47 -1.59 7.41 -7.06
C ALA A 47 -0.76 6.74 -5.95
N GLU A 48 0.47 6.29 -6.26
CA GLU A 48 1.38 5.69 -5.29
C GLU A 48 1.74 6.66 -4.17
N GLU A 49 2.07 7.91 -4.52
CA GLU A 49 2.37 8.96 -3.55
C GLU A 49 1.21 9.16 -2.56
N ILE A 50 -0.04 9.26 -3.06
CA ILE A 50 -1.23 9.40 -2.22
C ILE A 50 -1.48 8.17 -1.33
N VAL A 51 -1.31 6.97 -1.88
CA VAL A 51 -1.49 5.72 -1.11
C VAL A 51 -0.44 5.61 0.00
N MET A 52 0.79 6.06 -0.24
CA MET A 52 1.84 6.10 0.77
C MET A 52 1.53 7.11 1.88
N GLU A 53 0.99 8.28 1.54
CA GLU A 53 0.61 9.30 2.52
C GLU A 53 -0.43 8.78 3.53
N GLN A 54 -1.37 7.93 3.09
CA GLN A 54 -2.39 7.34 3.96
C GLN A 54 -1.86 6.26 4.91
N ARG A 55 -0.65 5.74 4.69
CA ARG A 55 -0.02 4.73 5.56
C ARG A 55 0.85 5.34 6.66
N LEU A 56 1.00 6.67 6.70
CA LEU A 56 1.82 7.33 7.70
C LEU A 56 1.03 7.53 9.00
N ILE A 57 1.47 6.86 10.07
CA ILE A 57 1.02 7.17 11.43
C ILE A 57 1.78 8.42 11.86
N ARG A 58 1.12 9.58 11.77
CA ARG A 58 1.66 10.84 12.29
C ARG A 58 1.50 10.87 13.82
N MET A 59 2.57 11.22 14.52
CA MET A 59 2.57 11.40 15.98
C MET A 59 3.37 12.63 16.35
N SER A 60 3.05 13.25 17.49
CA SER A 60 3.87 14.34 18.04
C SER A 60 5.22 13.79 18.51
N PRO A 61 6.24 14.66 18.72
CA PRO A 61 7.52 14.22 19.29
C PRO A 61 7.37 13.48 20.62
N GLU A 62 6.44 13.92 21.46
CA GLU A 62 6.13 13.30 22.76
C GLU A 62 5.50 11.93 22.56
N GLY A 63 4.49 11.82 21.67
CA GLY A 63 3.87 10.53 21.34
C GLY A 63 4.85 9.54 20.73
N PHE A 64 5.86 10.02 19.98
CA PHE A 64 6.94 9.19 19.48
C PHE A 64 7.86 8.69 20.60
N ALA A 65 8.21 9.55 21.55
CA ALA A 65 9.03 9.18 22.70
C ALA A 65 8.32 8.11 23.56
N ASP A 66 7.02 8.30 23.85
CA ASP A 66 6.21 7.34 24.59
C ASP A 66 6.09 6.00 23.86
N PHE A 67 5.88 6.03 22.54
CA PHE A 67 5.82 4.84 21.71
C PHE A 67 7.13 4.05 21.74
N MET A 68 8.27 4.75 21.62
CA MET A 68 9.60 4.14 21.67
C MET A 68 9.91 3.55 23.06
N ASP A 69 9.53 4.23 24.13
CA ASP A 69 9.66 3.71 25.49
C ASP A 69 8.89 2.40 25.66
N VAL A 70 7.63 2.34 25.21
CA VAL A 70 6.84 1.10 25.22
C VAL A 70 7.48 -0.02 24.40
N LEU A 71 7.97 0.26 23.20
CA LEU A 71 8.63 -0.73 22.34
C LEU A 71 9.94 -1.28 22.93
N SER A 72 10.68 -0.46 23.68
CA SER A 72 11.97 -0.84 24.26
C SER A 72 11.84 -1.74 25.49
N ARG A 73 10.65 -1.83 26.09
CA ARG A 73 10.40 -2.64 27.28
C ARG A 73 10.37 -4.13 26.94
N PRO A 74 10.83 -4.99 27.86
CA PRO A 74 10.67 -6.43 27.69
C PRO A 74 9.19 -6.79 27.58
N ALA A 75 8.85 -7.68 26.64
CA ALA A 75 7.48 -8.09 26.40
C ALA A 75 6.91 -8.77 27.67
N ALA A 76 5.87 -8.17 28.24
CA ALA A 76 5.12 -8.78 29.33
C ALA A 76 4.03 -9.69 28.76
N PRO A 77 3.96 -10.97 29.17
CA PRO A 77 2.92 -11.87 28.68
C PRO A 77 1.56 -11.44 29.21
N VAL A 78 0.64 -11.14 28.29
CA VAL A 78 -0.79 -10.97 28.61
C VAL A 78 -1.42 -12.37 28.58
N PRO A 79 -1.97 -12.88 29.71
CA PRO A 79 -2.47 -14.26 29.79
C PRO A 79 -3.45 -14.63 28.67
N GLU A 80 -4.29 -13.68 28.27
CA GLU A 80 -5.34 -13.88 27.26
C GLU A 80 -4.73 -14.00 25.85
N MET A 81 -3.68 -13.22 25.57
CA MET A 81 -2.93 -13.31 24.32
C MET A 81 -2.12 -14.61 24.25
N VAL A 82 -1.52 -15.03 25.36
CA VAL A 82 -0.79 -16.32 25.42
C VAL A 82 -1.74 -17.49 25.16
N LYS A 83 -2.95 -17.46 25.76
CA LYS A 83 -3.98 -18.47 25.53
C LYS A 83 -4.46 -18.47 24.08
N LEU A 84 -4.62 -17.29 23.47
CA LEU A 84 -4.98 -17.16 22.06
C LEU A 84 -3.87 -17.71 21.15
N ALA A 85 -2.61 -17.37 21.40
CA ALA A 85 -1.47 -17.81 20.60
C ALA A 85 -1.24 -19.33 20.67
N LYS A 86 -1.61 -19.97 21.78
CA LYS A 86 -1.57 -21.43 21.96
C LYS A 86 -2.76 -22.17 21.35
N ARG A 87 -3.79 -21.45 20.90
CA ARG A 87 -4.98 -22.08 20.31
C ARG A 87 -4.62 -22.55 18.90
N PRO A 88 -4.88 -23.83 18.54
CA PRO A 88 -4.66 -24.31 17.19
C PRO A 88 -5.45 -23.45 16.20
N ALA A 89 -4.83 -23.16 15.05
CA ALA A 89 -5.50 -22.44 13.97
C ALA A 89 -6.68 -23.25 13.45
N ALA A 90 -7.65 -22.60 12.82
CA ALA A 90 -8.90 -23.25 12.41
C ALA A 90 -8.72 -24.42 11.40
N TRP A 91 -7.55 -24.48 10.75
CA TRP A 91 -7.17 -25.53 9.80
C TRP A 91 -6.19 -26.57 10.39
N GLU A 92 -5.83 -26.48 11.68
CA GLU A 92 -4.89 -27.40 12.32
C GLU A 92 -5.61 -28.59 12.97
N PRO A 93 -5.01 -29.79 12.97
CA PRO A 93 -5.54 -30.95 13.69
C PRO A 93 -5.62 -30.64 15.19
N GLY A 94 -6.83 -30.65 15.75
CA GLY A 94 -7.09 -30.35 17.17
C GLY A 94 -7.85 -29.05 17.45
N TYR A 95 -8.24 -28.30 16.43
CA TYR A 95 -9.15 -27.17 16.59
C TYR A 95 -10.57 -27.64 17.00
N VAL A 96 -11.06 -27.11 18.13
CA VAL A 96 -12.45 -27.29 18.56
C VAL A 96 -13.14 -25.94 18.50
N ALA A 97 -14.11 -25.80 17.59
CA ALA A 97 -14.92 -24.59 17.51
C ALA A 97 -15.72 -24.40 18.81
N LYS A 98 -15.51 -23.27 19.50
CA LYS A 98 -16.41 -22.88 20.59
C LYS A 98 -17.74 -22.44 19.97
N ARG A 99 -18.80 -23.21 20.24
CA ARG A 99 -20.20 -22.78 20.02
C ARG A 99 -20.58 -21.68 21.00
#